data_AF-A0A0D0VT74-F1
#
_entry.id   AF-A0A0D0VT74-F1
#
_cell.length_a   1.000
_cell.length_b   1.000
_cell.length_c   1.000
_cell.angle_alpha   90.00
_cell.angle_beta   90.00
_cell.angle_gamma   90.00
#
_symmetry.space_group_name_H-M   'P 1'
#
loop_
_entity.id
_entity.type
_entity.pdbx_description
1 polymer ?
#
loop_
_entity_poly.entity_id
_entity_poly.type
_entity_poly.pdbx_seq_one_letter_code
_entity_poly.pdbx_strand_id
1 'polypeptide(L)'
;MSEASNDLSPVHNDRIIAIDFDDVCTQNILVMITEHNAEYGTDLTLDDHETYVFWQNRGWGSPAAPIPGFVAALPTRHSFGHPIHIVTSRPESDRKNVTEWLQQQGIIIGLGPEDVIAAAWFTGTYSSAYPEIGKKGDTESAIEREDVLNDKLKDIWREGVGKGKNGLGKLKVLRRINAALFIGDHYGNLEPIVQAEPPIPCLLFGIYGWNRSRNGLTSPVELMDYDQRTSRGLAFPFEEIMTGKDHKHHRTETWDDVIRWVKEWDREAVDSVCYNT
;
A
#
# COMPACT_ATOMS: atom_id res chain seq x y z
N MET A 1 -5.74 54.80 0.95
CA MET A 1 -5.02 53.83 0.12
C MET A 1 -5.71 52.50 0.33
N SER A 2 -6.58 52.11 -0.60
CA SER A 2 -7.25 50.81 -0.55
C SER A 2 -6.26 49.75 -0.98
N GLU A 3 -5.93 48.82 -0.09
CA GLU A 3 -5.30 47.55 -0.48
C GLU A 3 -6.20 46.92 -1.54
N ALA A 4 -5.73 46.92 -2.79
CA ALA A 4 -6.37 46.16 -3.84
C ALA A 4 -6.34 44.71 -3.38
N SER A 5 -7.51 44.12 -3.16
CA SER A 5 -7.62 42.68 -3.01
C SER A 5 -6.92 42.06 -4.21
N ASN A 6 -5.83 41.34 -3.95
CA ASN A 6 -5.13 40.53 -4.94
C ASN A 6 -6.11 39.47 -5.42
N ASP A 7 -7.00 39.83 -6.33
CA ASP A 7 -7.98 38.93 -6.92
C ASP A 7 -7.19 37.95 -7.79
N LEU A 8 -6.92 36.78 -7.22
CA LEU A 8 -6.25 35.65 -7.88
C LEU A 8 -7.22 35.06 -8.91
N SER A 9 -7.48 35.81 -9.98
CA SER A 9 -8.24 35.34 -11.13
C SER A 9 -7.47 34.21 -11.83
N PRO A 10 -8.16 33.14 -12.28
CA PRO A 10 -7.51 32.01 -12.96
C PRO A 10 -6.94 32.45 -14.31
N VAL A 11 -5.75 31.93 -14.65
CA VAL A 11 -5.15 32.09 -15.98
C VAL A 11 -5.51 30.87 -16.81
N HIS A 12 -6.10 31.06 -17.98
CA HIS A 12 -6.37 29.95 -18.89
C HIS A 12 -5.13 29.60 -19.71
N ASN A 13 -4.76 28.31 -19.72
CA ASN A 13 -3.67 27.74 -20.52
C ASN A 13 -3.93 26.26 -20.85
N ASP A 14 -3.03 25.65 -21.63
CA ASP A 14 -3.15 24.26 -22.11
C ASP A 14 -2.43 23.23 -21.22
N ARG A 15 -2.03 23.61 -20.00
CA ARG A 15 -1.30 22.70 -19.10
C ARG A 15 -2.24 21.62 -18.57
N ILE A 16 -1.80 20.37 -18.68
CA ILE A 16 -2.56 19.22 -18.20
C ILE A 16 -2.20 18.96 -16.73
N ILE A 17 -3.21 19.07 -15.86
CA ILE A 17 -3.12 18.65 -14.45
C ILE A 17 -3.70 17.24 -14.35
N ALA A 18 -2.88 16.30 -13.91
CA ALA A 18 -3.31 14.93 -13.64
C ALA A 18 -3.58 14.75 -12.15
N ILE A 19 -4.58 13.96 -11.80
CA ILE A 19 -4.97 13.69 -10.42
C ILE A 19 -5.05 12.18 -10.20
N ASP A 20 -4.63 11.74 -9.03
CA ASP A 20 -4.90 10.40 -8.55
C ASP A 20 -6.38 10.23 -8.22
N PHE A 21 -6.83 8.99 -8.16
CA PHE A 21 -8.23 8.70 -7.85
C PHE A 21 -8.44 8.41 -6.38
N ASP A 22 -7.79 7.36 -5.87
CA ASP A 22 -7.93 6.89 -4.51
C ASP A 22 -7.44 7.96 -3.51
N ASP A 23 -8.30 8.30 -2.54
CA ASP A 23 -8.00 9.26 -1.46
C ASP A 23 -7.56 10.66 -1.92
N VAL A 24 -7.89 11.00 -3.18
CA VAL A 24 -7.84 12.35 -3.77
C VAL A 24 -9.22 12.75 -4.32
N CYS A 25 -9.84 11.86 -5.10
CA CYS A 25 -11.20 12.01 -5.62
C CYS A 25 -12.25 11.31 -4.74
N THR A 26 -11.83 10.25 -4.06
CA THR A 26 -12.68 9.37 -3.24
C THR A 26 -12.11 9.22 -1.83
N GLN A 27 -12.76 8.46 -0.96
CA GLN A 27 -12.29 8.18 0.40
C GLN A 27 -12.11 6.68 0.59
N ASN A 28 -11.26 6.06 -0.23
CA ASN A 28 -11.16 4.61 -0.31
C ASN A 28 -10.72 4.00 1.01
N ILE A 29 -9.70 4.55 1.66
CA ILE A 29 -9.24 4.03 2.95
C ILE A 29 -10.33 4.18 4.03
N LEU A 30 -11.09 5.29 4.04
CA LEU A 30 -12.20 5.45 4.97
C LEU A 30 -13.29 4.40 4.76
N VAL A 31 -13.63 4.10 3.52
CA VAL A 31 -14.60 3.04 3.17
C VAL A 31 -14.07 1.68 3.63
N MET A 32 -12.81 1.36 3.33
CA MET A 32 -12.19 0.09 3.75
C MET A 32 -12.17 -0.07 5.28
N ILE A 33 -11.84 1.00 6.02
CA ILE A 33 -11.90 1.02 7.49
C ILE A 33 -13.33 0.79 7.98
N THR A 34 -14.32 1.46 7.36
CA THR A 34 -15.73 1.34 7.74
C THR A 34 -16.23 -0.09 7.56
N GLU A 35 -15.92 -0.72 6.43
CA GLU A 35 -16.26 -2.11 6.16
C GLU A 35 -15.53 -3.08 7.09
N HIS A 36 -14.24 -2.85 7.35
CA HIS A 36 -13.46 -3.65 8.29
C HIS A 36 -14.04 -3.60 9.72
N ASN A 37 -14.40 -2.41 10.20
CA ASN A 37 -15.07 -2.24 11.50
C ASN A 37 -16.42 -2.96 11.56
N ALA A 38 -17.21 -2.90 10.48
CA ALA A 38 -18.50 -3.57 10.42
C ALA A 38 -18.37 -5.11 10.44
N GLU A 39 -17.40 -5.65 9.71
CA GLU A 39 -17.18 -7.10 9.60
C GLU A 39 -16.53 -7.70 10.87
N TYR A 40 -15.50 -7.04 11.40
CA TYR A 40 -14.66 -7.59 12.47
C TYR A 40 -14.94 -6.99 13.85
N GLY A 41 -15.86 -6.03 13.95
CA GLY A 41 -16.21 -5.38 15.22
C GLY A 41 -15.07 -4.53 15.80
N THR A 42 -14.14 -4.08 14.96
CA THR A 42 -13.04 -3.19 15.34
C THR A 42 -13.50 -1.73 15.44
N ASP A 43 -12.64 -0.88 16.00
CA ASP A 43 -12.88 0.56 16.22
C ASP A 43 -11.85 1.43 15.49
N LEU A 44 -11.39 0.99 14.32
CA LEU A 44 -10.35 1.68 13.56
C LEU A 44 -10.83 3.03 13.02
N THR A 45 -9.94 4.00 13.03
CA THR A 45 -10.13 5.34 12.46
C THR A 45 -9.08 5.60 11.38
N LEU A 46 -9.21 6.69 10.62
CA LEU A 46 -8.18 7.08 9.65
C LEU A 46 -6.81 7.32 10.30
N ASP A 47 -6.78 7.77 11.56
CA ASP A 47 -5.53 7.98 12.30
C ASP A 47 -4.84 6.66 12.67
N ASP A 48 -5.58 5.55 12.74
CA ASP A 48 -4.99 4.21 12.93
C ASP A 48 -4.29 3.69 11.65
N HIS A 49 -4.49 4.36 10.50
CA HIS A 49 -3.88 4.02 9.22
C HIS A 49 -2.65 4.90 8.94
N GLU A 50 -1.55 4.59 9.63
CA GLU A 50 -0.26 5.28 9.55
C GLU A 50 0.53 4.96 8.27
N THR A 51 0.16 3.90 7.54
CA THR A 51 0.89 3.45 6.36
C THR A 51 -0.05 2.86 5.31
N TYR A 52 0.40 2.89 4.04
CA TYR A 52 -0.33 2.30 2.91
C TYR A 52 -0.34 0.76 2.89
N VAL A 53 0.34 0.13 3.84
CA VAL A 53 0.52 -1.32 3.91
C VAL A 53 -0.32 -1.85 5.08
N PHE A 54 -1.48 -2.44 4.77
CA PHE A 54 -2.51 -2.77 5.75
C PHE A 54 -1.98 -3.46 7.03
N TRP A 55 -1.16 -4.51 6.93
CA TRP A 55 -0.68 -5.26 8.09
C TRP A 55 0.27 -4.48 9.02
N GLN A 56 0.81 -3.33 8.59
CA GLN A 56 1.61 -2.45 9.46
C GLN A 56 0.73 -1.61 10.41
N ASN A 57 -0.58 -1.57 10.15
CA ASN A 57 -1.57 -0.76 10.86
C ASN A 57 -2.34 -1.60 11.89
N ARG A 58 -2.82 -0.94 12.95
CA ARG A 58 -3.58 -1.58 14.04
C ARG A 58 -4.81 -2.31 13.49
N GLY A 59 -5.07 -3.52 14.00
CA GLY A 59 -6.32 -4.26 13.73
C GLY A 59 -6.40 -5.00 12.39
N TRP A 60 -5.49 -4.75 11.45
CA TRP A 60 -5.50 -5.41 10.14
C TRP A 60 -4.93 -6.83 10.15
N GLY A 61 -4.31 -7.24 11.26
CA GLY A 61 -3.72 -8.57 11.43
C GLY A 61 -2.46 -8.80 10.61
N SER A 62 -1.94 -10.02 10.68
CA SER A 62 -0.77 -10.45 9.92
C SER A 62 -1.19 -11.07 8.58
N PRO A 63 -0.42 -10.91 7.47
CA PRO A 63 -0.77 -11.44 6.16
C PRO A 63 -0.95 -12.96 6.09
N ALA A 64 -0.56 -13.69 7.14
CA ALA A 64 -0.63 -15.14 7.25
C ALA A 64 -1.53 -15.64 8.39
N ALA A 65 -2.33 -14.78 9.04
CA ALA A 65 -3.29 -15.21 10.05
C ALA A 65 -4.55 -15.82 9.38
N PRO A 66 -5.14 -16.90 9.93
CA PRO A 66 -6.43 -17.38 9.44
C PRO A 66 -7.52 -16.33 9.70
N ILE A 67 -8.47 -16.20 8.77
CA ILE A 67 -9.65 -15.35 8.97
C ILE A 67 -10.40 -15.85 10.23
N PRO A 68 -10.80 -14.96 11.17
CA PRO A 68 -11.58 -15.35 12.33
C PRO A 68 -12.78 -16.23 11.97
N GLY A 69 -13.01 -17.29 12.75
CA GLY A 69 -14.10 -18.24 12.51
C GLY A 69 -13.84 -19.29 11.41
N PHE A 70 -12.85 -19.11 10.53
CA PHE A 70 -12.50 -20.10 9.50
C PHE A 70 -12.22 -21.48 10.10
N VAL A 71 -11.30 -21.54 11.06
CA VAL A 71 -10.89 -22.80 11.70
C VAL A 71 -12.06 -23.45 12.43
N ALA A 72 -12.86 -22.67 13.17
CA ALA A 72 -13.98 -23.18 13.96
C ALA A 72 -15.17 -23.65 13.08
N ALA A 73 -15.36 -23.06 11.90
CA ALA A 73 -16.48 -23.39 11.02
C ALA A 73 -16.28 -24.70 10.25
N LEU A 74 -15.02 -25.09 9.99
CA LEU A 74 -14.70 -26.26 9.17
C LEU A 74 -15.18 -27.60 9.76
N PRO A 75 -14.95 -27.91 11.06
CA PRO A 75 -15.51 -29.12 11.67
C PRO A 75 -17.04 -29.17 11.62
N THR A 76 -17.70 -28.04 11.85
CA THR A 76 -19.17 -27.94 11.81
C THR A 76 -19.71 -28.20 10.40
N ARG A 77 -19.03 -27.71 9.35
CA ARG A 77 -19.43 -27.96 7.96
C ARG A 77 -19.11 -29.39 7.52
N HIS A 78 -18.00 -29.95 7.99
CA HIS A 78 -17.65 -31.35 7.74
C HIS A 78 -18.68 -32.31 8.36
N SER A 79 -19.19 -31.99 9.57
CA SER A 79 -20.22 -32.81 10.23
C SER A 79 -21.57 -32.84 9.48
N PHE A 80 -21.81 -31.91 8.56
CA PHE A 80 -22.97 -31.93 7.65
C PHE A 80 -22.80 -32.90 6.47
N GLY A 81 -21.67 -33.62 6.39
CA GLY A 81 -21.41 -34.66 5.38
C GLY A 81 -21.00 -34.13 4.01
N HIS A 82 -20.64 -32.84 3.91
CA HIS A 82 -20.14 -32.26 2.67
C HIS A 82 -18.61 -32.38 2.59
N PRO A 83 -18.05 -32.95 1.51
CA PRO A 83 -16.61 -32.89 1.28
C PRO A 83 -16.22 -31.45 0.95
N ILE A 84 -15.37 -30.85 1.78
CA ILE A 84 -14.90 -29.47 1.59
C ILE A 84 -13.62 -29.51 0.77
N HIS A 85 -13.59 -28.82 -0.36
CA HIS A 85 -12.39 -28.69 -1.19
C HIS A 85 -11.89 -27.25 -1.18
N ILE A 86 -10.58 -27.06 -1.12
CA ILE A 86 -9.92 -25.77 -1.33
C ILE A 86 -9.59 -25.64 -2.82
N VAL A 87 -9.87 -24.49 -3.42
CA VAL A 87 -9.44 -24.16 -4.79
C VAL A 87 -8.71 -22.82 -4.73
N THR A 88 -7.48 -22.77 -5.22
CA THR A 88 -6.62 -21.58 -5.11
C THR A 88 -5.90 -21.27 -6.41
N SER A 89 -5.72 -19.98 -6.68
CA SER A 89 -4.92 -19.47 -7.80
C SER A 89 -3.41 -19.62 -7.60
N ARG A 90 -2.97 -20.03 -6.40
CA ARG A 90 -1.58 -20.34 -6.10
C ARG A 90 -1.06 -21.44 -7.04
N PRO A 91 0.25 -21.41 -7.40
CA PRO A 91 0.86 -22.48 -8.18
C PRO A 91 0.94 -23.78 -7.38
N GLU A 92 0.97 -24.92 -8.09
CA GLU A 92 1.12 -26.25 -7.46
C GLU A 92 2.39 -26.35 -6.59
N SER A 93 3.43 -25.56 -6.89
CA SER A 93 4.63 -25.44 -6.06
C SER A 93 4.35 -24.96 -4.62
N ASP A 94 3.24 -24.25 -4.39
CA ASP A 94 2.82 -23.79 -3.06
C ASP A 94 2.07 -24.85 -2.25
N ARG A 95 1.72 -26.02 -2.84
CA ARG A 95 0.89 -27.02 -2.17
C ARG A 95 1.43 -27.40 -0.81
N LYS A 96 2.74 -27.66 -0.74
CA LYS A 96 3.39 -28.03 0.51
C LYS A 96 3.20 -26.95 1.57
N ASN A 97 3.49 -25.70 1.23
CA ASN A 97 3.41 -24.56 2.15
C ASN A 97 1.97 -24.31 2.64
N VAL A 98 0.99 -24.39 1.74
CA VAL A 98 -0.44 -24.23 2.10
C VAL A 98 -0.91 -25.39 2.98
N THR A 99 -0.50 -26.62 2.70
CA THR A 99 -0.87 -27.79 3.52
C THR A 99 -0.27 -27.69 4.92
N GLU A 100 1.00 -27.28 5.03
CA GLU A 100 1.68 -27.07 6.31
C GLU A 100 1.04 -25.93 7.11
N TRP A 101 0.67 -24.82 6.44
CA TRP A 101 -0.03 -23.72 7.09
C TRP A 101 -1.41 -24.16 7.62
N LEU A 102 -2.18 -24.93 6.84
CA LEU A 102 -3.46 -25.48 7.30
C LEU A 102 -3.27 -26.38 8.53
N GLN A 103 -2.27 -27.25 8.52
CA GLN A 103 -1.96 -28.12 9.66
C GLN A 103 -1.60 -27.33 10.92
N GLN A 104 -0.89 -26.21 10.80
CA GLN A 104 -0.60 -25.32 11.93
C GLN A 104 -1.88 -24.70 12.52
N GLN A 105 -2.92 -24.53 11.70
CA GLN A 105 -4.24 -24.11 12.16
C GLN A 105 -5.10 -25.29 12.67
N GLY A 106 -4.54 -26.50 12.79
CA GLY A 106 -5.27 -27.72 13.17
C GLY A 106 -6.15 -28.30 12.07
N ILE A 107 -5.90 -27.94 10.80
CA ILE A 107 -6.70 -28.35 9.64
C ILE A 107 -5.90 -29.36 8.83
N ILE A 108 -6.44 -30.56 8.63
CA ILE A 108 -5.81 -31.61 7.84
C ILE A 108 -6.58 -31.77 6.52
N ILE A 109 -5.82 -31.92 5.42
CA ILE A 109 -6.36 -32.32 4.12
C ILE A 109 -6.27 -33.83 4.01
N GLY A 110 -7.40 -34.50 3.85
CA GLY A 110 -7.46 -35.94 3.66
C GLY A 110 -8.90 -36.48 3.69
N LEU A 111 -9.00 -37.81 3.77
CA LEU A 111 -10.27 -38.54 3.75
C LEU A 111 -10.53 -39.32 5.05
N GLY A 112 -9.71 -39.07 6.07
CA GLY A 112 -9.87 -39.61 7.40
C GLY A 112 -11.01 -38.94 8.17
N PRO A 113 -11.48 -39.56 9.26
CA PRO A 113 -12.62 -39.08 10.04
C PRO A 113 -12.39 -37.72 10.71
N GLU A 114 -11.13 -37.33 10.93
CA GLU A 114 -10.71 -36.05 11.52
C GLU A 114 -10.34 -34.99 10.46
N ASP A 115 -10.37 -35.36 9.18
CA ASP A 115 -9.98 -34.47 8.09
C ASP A 115 -11.16 -33.58 7.70
N VAL A 116 -11.01 -32.27 7.90
CA VAL A 116 -12.07 -31.30 7.61
C VAL A 116 -12.03 -30.78 6.16
N ILE A 117 -10.95 -31.04 5.42
CA ILE A 117 -10.79 -30.69 3.99
C ILE A 117 -10.49 -31.97 3.20
N ALA A 118 -11.31 -32.28 2.20
CA ALA A 118 -11.18 -33.48 1.37
C ALA A 118 -10.03 -33.39 0.34
N ALA A 119 -9.84 -32.21 -0.29
CA ALA A 119 -8.70 -31.98 -1.17
C ALA A 119 -8.43 -30.47 -1.38
N ALA A 120 -7.24 -30.15 -1.90
CA ALA A 120 -6.90 -28.81 -2.37
C ALA A 120 -6.45 -28.82 -3.84
N TRP A 121 -6.89 -27.83 -4.61
CA TRP A 121 -6.64 -27.69 -6.04
C TRP A 121 -5.92 -26.37 -6.32
N PHE A 122 -4.77 -26.43 -7.00
CA PHE A 122 -3.91 -25.28 -7.28
C PHE A 122 -3.91 -25.02 -8.79
N THR A 123 -4.38 -23.86 -9.21
CA THR A 123 -4.56 -23.54 -10.64
C THR A 123 -3.38 -22.79 -11.24
N GLY A 124 -2.48 -22.23 -10.41
CA GLY A 124 -1.27 -21.55 -10.88
C GLY A 124 -1.50 -20.34 -11.78
N THR A 125 -2.69 -19.73 -11.69
CA THR A 125 -3.16 -18.67 -12.59
C THR A 125 -2.24 -17.45 -12.62
N TYR A 126 -1.42 -17.24 -11.59
CA TYR A 126 -0.47 -16.11 -11.48
C TYR A 126 0.99 -16.55 -11.31
N SER A 127 1.34 -17.76 -11.75
CA SER A 127 2.68 -18.36 -11.58
C SER A 127 3.85 -17.52 -12.12
N SER A 128 3.63 -16.60 -13.06
CA SER A 128 4.64 -15.63 -13.52
C SER A 128 4.89 -14.45 -12.58
N ALA A 129 4.12 -14.31 -11.49
CA ALA A 129 4.13 -13.15 -10.60
C ALA A 129 4.79 -13.40 -9.23
N TYR A 130 5.20 -14.64 -8.91
CA TYR A 130 5.77 -14.99 -7.61
C TYR A 130 7.21 -15.53 -7.74
N PRO A 131 8.21 -14.92 -7.07
CA PRO A 131 9.58 -15.44 -7.05
C PRO A 131 9.68 -16.73 -6.22
N GLU A 132 10.59 -17.63 -6.60
CA GLU A 132 10.84 -18.90 -5.90
C GLU A 132 11.46 -18.67 -4.50
N ILE A 133 10.81 -19.17 -3.45
CA ILE A 133 11.32 -19.13 -2.08
C ILE A 133 11.50 -20.58 -1.59
N GLY A 134 12.71 -20.94 -1.14
CA GLY A 134 13.06 -22.31 -0.73
C GLY A 134 12.31 -22.83 0.52
N LYS A 135 12.40 -24.16 0.77
CA LYS A 135 11.66 -24.92 1.82
C LYS A 135 11.84 -24.36 3.25
N LYS A 136 10.99 -24.73 4.22
CA LYS A 136 11.08 -24.42 5.67
C LYS A 136 11.76 -25.58 6.45
N GLY A 137 12.22 -25.38 7.68
CA GLY A 137 12.78 -26.42 8.57
C GLY A 137 12.53 -26.06 10.04
N ASP A 138 12.81 -26.97 10.99
CA ASP A 138 12.06 -27.07 12.28
C ASP A 138 12.92 -27.04 13.58
N THR A 139 14.11 -26.42 13.56
CA THR A 139 15.04 -26.32 14.71
C THR A 139 15.11 -24.91 15.31
N GLU A 140 15.94 -24.62 16.32
CA GLU A 140 16.17 -23.23 16.82
C GLU A 140 16.69 -22.31 15.69
N SER A 141 17.40 -22.90 14.72
CA SER A 141 17.75 -22.27 13.44
C SER A 141 16.54 -22.00 12.52
N ALA A 142 15.32 -22.44 12.87
CA ALA A 142 14.07 -22.20 12.13
C ALA A 142 13.42 -20.88 12.51
N ILE A 143 13.55 -20.43 13.76
CA ILE A 143 13.20 -19.07 14.18
C ILE A 143 14.16 -18.10 13.46
N GLU A 144 15.45 -18.42 13.46
CA GLU A 144 16.45 -17.73 12.63
C GLU A 144 16.11 -17.81 11.13
N ARG A 145 15.59 -18.95 10.64
CA ARG A 145 15.14 -19.09 9.24
C ARG A 145 13.87 -18.30 8.96
N GLU A 146 12.95 -18.16 9.90
CA GLU A 146 11.70 -17.40 9.76
C GLU A 146 11.97 -15.91 9.81
N ASP A 147 12.92 -15.47 10.66
CA ASP A 147 13.51 -14.13 10.58
C ASP A 147 14.23 -13.94 9.24
N VAL A 148 14.98 -14.93 8.73
CA VAL A 148 15.61 -14.89 7.40
C VAL A 148 14.58 -14.97 6.25
N LEU A 149 13.42 -15.61 6.44
CA LEU A 149 12.37 -15.75 5.42
C LEU A 149 11.48 -14.52 5.37
N ASN A 150 11.19 -13.94 6.54
CA ASN A 150 10.71 -12.59 6.67
C ASN A 150 11.74 -11.68 6.03
N ASP A 151 13.02 -11.70 6.38
CA ASP A 151 14.09 -10.92 5.73
C ASP A 151 14.20 -11.18 4.22
N LYS A 152 13.84 -12.36 3.72
CA LYS A 152 13.73 -12.65 2.28
C LYS A 152 12.45 -12.15 1.64
N LEU A 153 11.30 -12.19 2.31
CA LEU A 153 10.06 -11.57 1.84
C LEU A 153 10.23 -10.06 1.87
N LYS A 154 10.87 -9.54 2.91
CA LYS A 154 11.41 -8.20 3.05
C LYS A 154 12.38 -7.87 1.94
N ASP A 155 13.27 -8.77 1.55
CA ASP A 155 14.20 -8.58 0.42
C ASP A 155 13.50 -8.71 -0.93
N ILE A 156 12.48 -9.55 -1.08
CA ILE A 156 11.65 -9.68 -2.29
C ILE A 156 10.77 -8.45 -2.44
N TRP A 157 10.21 -7.98 -1.33
CA TRP A 157 9.49 -6.73 -1.25
C TRP A 157 10.44 -5.56 -1.38
N ARG A 158 11.68 -5.55 -0.89
CA ARG A 158 12.73 -4.53 -1.12
C ARG A 158 13.27 -4.60 -2.54
N GLU A 159 13.31 -5.78 -3.14
CA GLU A 159 13.59 -5.97 -4.56
C GLU A 159 12.40 -5.48 -5.40
N GLY A 160 11.15 -5.64 -4.96
CA GLY A 160 9.96 -5.04 -5.59
C GLY A 160 9.82 -3.52 -5.34
N VAL A 161 10.15 -3.10 -4.13
CA VAL A 161 10.17 -1.74 -3.54
C VAL A 161 11.58 -1.22 -3.73
N GLY A 162 11.88 -0.97 -5.00
CA GLY A 162 13.22 -0.62 -5.47
C GLY A 162 13.35 -0.91 -6.96
N LYS A 163 12.74 -2.00 -7.45
CA LYS A 163 12.55 -2.25 -8.91
C LYS A 163 11.29 -1.60 -9.50
N GLY A 164 10.55 -0.85 -8.68
CA GLY A 164 9.63 0.25 -9.00
C GLY A 164 8.39 -0.11 -9.83
N LYS A 165 7.18 0.00 -9.27
CA LYS A 165 5.96 -0.03 -10.12
C LYS A 165 4.77 0.89 -9.79
N ASN A 166 4.66 1.53 -8.63
CA ASN A 166 3.46 2.38 -8.43
C ASN A 166 3.67 3.79 -9.03
N GLY A 167 4.81 4.44 -8.78
CA GLY A 167 5.12 5.75 -9.39
C GLY A 167 5.56 5.68 -10.86
N LEU A 168 6.38 4.70 -11.27
CA LEU A 168 6.89 4.61 -12.66
C LEU A 168 5.81 4.32 -13.70
N GLY A 169 4.77 3.55 -13.32
CA GLY A 169 3.60 3.35 -14.16
C GLY A 169 2.84 4.65 -14.40
N LYS A 170 2.58 5.41 -13.32
CA LYS A 170 1.97 6.74 -13.39
C LYS A 170 2.83 7.69 -14.21
N LEU A 171 4.15 7.76 -13.97
CA LEU A 171 5.08 8.58 -14.74
C LEU A 171 5.00 8.31 -16.26
N LYS A 172 4.94 7.05 -16.69
CA LYS A 172 4.79 6.71 -18.12
C LYS A 172 3.51 7.30 -18.72
N VAL A 173 2.39 7.24 -17.99
CA VAL A 173 1.12 7.84 -18.43
C VAL A 173 1.22 9.36 -18.44
N LEU A 174 1.73 9.97 -17.36
CA LEU A 174 1.93 11.42 -17.22
C LEU A 174 2.76 11.99 -18.39
N ARG A 175 3.85 11.31 -18.78
CA ARG A 175 4.64 11.69 -19.95
C ARG A 175 3.87 11.58 -21.26
N ARG A 176 3.11 10.50 -21.43
CA ARG A 176 2.33 10.25 -22.66
C ARG A 176 1.26 11.33 -22.87
N ILE A 177 0.66 11.83 -21.79
CA ILE A 177 -0.35 12.90 -21.86
C ILE A 177 0.28 14.30 -21.72
N ASN A 178 1.60 14.41 -21.62
CA ASN A 178 2.30 15.68 -21.38
C ASN A 178 1.76 16.45 -20.15
N ALA A 179 1.55 15.73 -19.05
CA ALA A 179 1.11 16.32 -17.79
C ALA A 179 2.17 17.29 -17.23
N ALA A 180 1.71 18.45 -16.79
CA ALA A 180 2.53 19.51 -16.20
C ALA A 180 2.51 19.51 -14.66
N LEU A 181 1.52 18.84 -14.05
CA LEU A 181 1.35 18.71 -12.61
C LEU A 181 0.71 17.35 -12.32
N PHE A 182 1.10 16.69 -11.23
CA PHE A 182 0.41 15.52 -10.70
C PHE A 182 -0.02 15.72 -9.23
N ILE A 183 -1.26 15.38 -8.90
CA ILE A 183 -1.78 15.44 -7.53
C ILE A 183 -2.02 14.00 -7.06
N GLY A 184 -1.40 13.60 -5.96
CA GLY A 184 -1.58 12.27 -5.37
C GLY A 184 -1.44 12.34 -3.86
N ASP A 185 -1.94 11.35 -3.16
CA ASP A 185 -1.95 11.30 -1.70
C ASP A 185 -0.83 10.41 -1.13
N HIS A 186 -0.23 9.55 -1.96
CA HIS A 186 0.84 8.64 -1.59
C HIS A 186 2.23 9.09 -2.08
N TYR A 187 3.14 9.45 -1.16
CA TYR A 187 4.48 9.92 -1.56
C TYR A 187 5.30 8.86 -2.30
N GLY A 188 5.16 7.56 -2.00
CA GLY A 188 5.82 6.49 -2.76
C GLY A 188 5.40 6.43 -4.24
N ASN A 189 4.23 7.00 -4.59
CA ASN A 189 3.82 7.20 -5.98
C ASN A 189 4.44 8.47 -6.59
N LEU A 190 4.57 9.53 -5.80
CA LEU A 190 5.07 10.85 -6.23
C LEU A 190 6.58 10.87 -6.41
N GLU A 191 7.32 10.18 -5.54
CA GLU A 191 8.76 10.26 -5.51
C GLU A 191 9.42 9.96 -6.88
N PRO A 192 9.08 8.86 -7.59
CA PRO A 192 9.68 8.59 -8.90
C PRO A 192 9.33 9.64 -9.96
N ILE A 193 8.25 10.41 -9.78
CA ILE A 193 7.80 11.46 -10.69
C ILE A 193 8.58 12.76 -10.44
N VAL A 194 8.79 13.08 -9.15
CA VAL A 194 9.58 14.23 -8.69
C VAL A 194 11.06 14.06 -9.02
N GLN A 195 11.59 12.83 -8.94
CA GLN A 195 13.00 12.51 -9.24
C GLN A 195 13.28 12.26 -10.73
N ALA A 196 12.26 12.26 -11.58
CA ALA A 196 12.44 12.02 -13.01
C ALA A 196 13.15 13.21 -13.69
N GLU A 197 13.74 12.95 -14.86
CA GLU A 197 14.32 14.00 -15.71
C GLU A 197 13.51 14.11 -17.03
N PRO A 198 12.92 15.27 -17.36
CA PRO A 198 12.76 16.46 -16.51
C PRO A 198 11.66 16.28 -15.45
N PRO A 199 11.79 16.77 -14.22
CA PRO A 199 10.84 16.46 -13.15
C PRO A 199 9.43 16.99 -13.45
N ILE A 200 8.39 16.25 -13.04
CA ILE A 200 7.01 16.73 -13.08
C ILE A 200 6.65 17.18 -11.65
N PRO A 201 6.30 18.45 -11.43
CA PRO A 201 5.87 18.94 -10.13
C PRO A 201 4.70 18.12 -9.57
N CYS A 202 4.73 17.86 -8.27
CA CYS A 202 3.68 17.09 -7.60
C CYS A 202 3.06 17.83 -6.41
N LEU A 203 1.77 17.62 -6.17
CA LEU A 203 1.07 18.00 -4.93
C LEU A 203 0.73 16.74 -4.14
N LEU A 204 1.20 16.68 -2.89
CA LEU A 204 0.83 15.66 -1.92
C LEU A 204 -0.44 16.09 -1.19
N PHE A 205 -1.53 15.43 -1.56
CA PHE A 205 -2.87 15.78 -1.12
C PHE A 205 -3.22 15.15 0.23
N GLY A 206 -3.87 15.95 1.09
CA GLY A 206 -4.37 15.53 2.40
C GLY A 206 -3.33 15.52 3.53
N ILE A 207 -3.81 15.21 4.73
CA ILE A 207 -3.03 15.10 5.98
C ILE A 207 -3.10 13.69 6.59
N TYR A 208 -3.33 12.70 5.73
CA TYR A 208 -3.51 11.31 6.08
C TYR A 208 -2.30 10.72 6.81
N GLY A 209 -2.51 9.76 7.71
CA GLY A 209 -1.42 9.12 8.47
C GLY A 209 -0.31 8.59 7.55
N TRP A 210 -0.69 7.86 6.51
CA TRP A 210 0.21 7.28 5.49
C TRP A 210 1.00 8.29 4.65
N ASN A 211 0.63 9.56 4.66
CA ASN A 211 1.29 10.59 3.86
C ASN A 211 2.15 11.55 4.69
N ARG A 212 2.29 11.32 6.00
CA ARG A 212 3.10 12.15 6.91
C ARG A 212 4.59 11.82 6.85
N SER A 213 4.91 10.58 6.52
CA SER A 213 6.28 10.05 6.46
C SER A 213 6.46 9.30 5.15
N ARG A 214 7.70 9.23 4.68
CA ARG A 214 8.13 8.35 3.60
C ARG A 214 8.18 6.91 4.14
N ASN A 215 7.00 6.39 4.48
CA ASN A 215 6.80 5.04 4.97
C ASN A 215 6.81 4.06 3.79
N GLY A 216 7.52 2.95 3.94
CA GLY A 216 7.63 1.93 2.91
C GLY A 216 7.92 0.55 3.49
N LEU A 217 8.83 -0.15 2.82
CA LEU A 217 9.19 -1.55 3.07
C LEU A 217 10.71 -1.74 2.93
N THR A 218 11.46 -0.72 3.36
CA THR A 218 12.90 -0.59 3.09
C THR A 218 13.75 -1.03 4.27
N SER A 219 13.21 -1.02 5.49
CA SER A 219 13.89 -1.44 6.71
C SER A 219 13.26 -2.69 7.36
N PRO A 220 14.02 -3.45 8.18
CA PRO A 220 13.46 -4.58 8.91
C PRO A 220 12.27 -4.24 9.81
N VAL A 221 12.22 -3.02 10.35
CA VAL A 221 11.13 -2.53 11.22
C VAL A 221 9.87 -2.25 10.41
N GLU A 222 9.99 -1.57 9.27
CA GLU A 222 8.87 -1.31 8.36
C GLU A 222 8.21 -2.61 7.93
N LEU A 223 8.96 -3.70 7.85
CA LEU A 223 8.42 -4.95 7.37
C LEU A 223 7.78 -5.84 8.45
N MET A 224 7.74 -5.37 9.70
CA MET A 224 6.97 -6.00 10.76
C MET A 224 5.48 -5.66 10.60
N ASP A 225 4.61 -6.60 10.97
CA ASP A 225 3.22 -6.24 11.22
C ASP A 225 3.07 -5.41 12.50
N TYR A 226 1.89 -4.83 12.70
CA TYR A 226 1.61 -3.95 13.84
C TYR A 226 1.92 -4.61 15.18
N ASP A 227 1.51 -5.87 15.37
CA ASP A 227 1.65 -6.59 16.64
C ASP A 227 3.11 -6.98 16.91
N GLN A 228 3.83 -7.44 15.88
CA GLN A 228 5.27 -7.72 15.95
C GLN A 228 6.07 -6.47 16.32
N ARG A 229 5.75 -5.33 15.71
CA ARG A 229 6.43 -4.06 15.99
C ARG A 229 6.13 -3.58 17.42
N THR A 230 4.86 -3.60 17.82
CA THR A 230 4.39 -3.08 19.11
C THR A 230 4.87 -3.95 20.28
N SER A 231 4.86 -5.28 20.13
CA SER A 231 5.37 -6.21 21.16
C SER A 231 6.88 -6.06 21.42
N ARG A 232 7.64 -5.55 20.44
CA ARG A 232 9.06 -5.22 20.57
C ARG A 232 9.30 -3.78 21.07
N GLY A 233 8.25 -3.00 21.33
CA GLY A 233 8.35 -1.61 21.76
C GLY A 233 8.96 -0.68 20.70
N LEU A 234 8.87 -1.06 19.42
CA LEU A 234 9.46 -0.30 18.32
C LEU A 234 8.44 0.71 17.75
N ALA A 235 8.89 1.95 17.56
CA ALA A 235 8.11 2.94 16.82
C ALA A 235 8.13 2.62 15.31
N PHE A 236 7.10 3.07 14.58
CA PHE A 236 7.18 3.04 13.12
C PHE A 236 8.25 4.06 12.67
N PRO A 237 9.16 3.71 11.74
CA PRO A 237 10.17 4.65 11.27
C PRO A 237 9.52 5.90 10.69
N PHE A 238 10.11 7.06 11.01
CA PHE A 238 9.64 8.34 10.48
C PHE A 238 10.75 8.95 9.63
N GLU A 239 10.45 9.18 8.36
CA GLU A 239 11.29 9.92 7.43
C GLU A 239 10.49 11.08 6.85
N GLU A 240 10.97 12.29 7.13
CA GLU A 240 10.28 13.52 6.74
C GLU A 240 10.21 13.65 5.22
N ILE A 241 9.01 13.95 4.71
CA ILE A 241 8.81 14.24 3.29
C ILE A 241 9.08 15.73 3.07
N MET A 242 10.22 16.05 2.45
CA MET A 242 10.58 17.42 2.11
C MET A 242 9.59 18.03 1.09
N THR A 243 9.16 19.26 1.34
CA THR A 243 8.21 20.00 0.50
C THR A 243 8.73 21.40 0.19
N GLY A 244 8.23 22.02 -0.88
CA GLY A 244 8.61 23.34 -1.36
C GLY A 244 9.09 23.33 -2.81
N LYS A 245 9.28 24.53 -3.35
CA LYS A 245 9.67 24.74 -4.76
C LYS A 245 11.00 24.09 -5.12
N ASP A 246 11.94 24.04 -4.18
CA ASP A 246 13.26 23.41 -4.37
C ASP A 246 13.16 21.89 -4.49
N HIS A 247 12.12 21.30 -3.90
CA HIS A 247 11.84 19.87 -3.93
C HIS A 247 10.86 19.45 -5.04
N LYS A 248 10.36 20.41 -5.84
CA LYS A 248 9.36 20.16 -6.91
C LYS A 248 8.12 19.41 -6.42
N HIS A 249 7.79 19.58 -5.14
CA HIS A 249 6.79 18.81 -4.42
C HIS A 249 6.19 19.71 -3.34
N HIS A 250 4.88 19.84 -3.25
CA HIS A 250 4.21 20.66 -2.23
C HIS A 250 3.11 19.89 -1.54
N ARG A 251 2.81 20.22 -0.28
CA ARG A 251 1.65 19.67 0.43
C ARG A 251 0.44 20.56 0.23
N THR A 252 -0.72 19.95 0.03
CA THR A 252 -2.03 20.62 0.00
C THR A 252 -3.00 19.81 0.84
N GLU A 253 -3.57 20.40 1.88
CA GLU A 253 -4.46 19.68 2.79
C GLU A 253 -5.86 19.50 2.20
N THR A 254 -6.28 20.51 1.42
CA THR A 254 -7.63 20.60 0.85
C THR A 254 -7.58 20.97 -0.63
N TRP A 255 -8.71 20.83 -1.32
CA TRP A 255 -8.87 21.33 -2.69
C TRP A 255 -8.76 22.86 -2.78
N ASP A 256 -9.10 23.60 -1.73
CA ASP A 256 -8.90 25.05 -1.69
C ASP A 256 -7.41 25.41 -1.70
N ASP A 257 -6.57 24.60 -1.06
CA ASP A 257 -5.11 24.77 -1.11
C ASP A 257 -4.56 24.43 -2.49
N VAL A 258 -5.08 23.39 -3.14
CA VAL A 258 -4.75 23.06 -4.53
C VAL A 258 -5.07 24.23 -5.46
N ILE A 259 -6.28 24.79 -5.36
CA ILE A 259 -6.71 25.92 -6.18
C ILE A 259 -5.80 27.13 -5.97
N ARG A 260 -5.45 27.43 -4.71
CA ARG A 260 -4.54 28.54 -4.37
C ARG A 260 -3.17 28.34 -4.99
N TRP A 261 -2.60 27.14 -4.85
CA TRP A 261 -1.29 26.81 -5.40
C TRP A 261 -1.27 26.88 -6.92
N VAL A 262 -2.28 26.35 -7.61
CA VAL A 262 -2.37 26.37 -9.08
C VAL A 262 -2.47 27.80 -9.60
N LYS A 263 -3.25 28.68 -8.95
CA LYS A 263 -3.37 30.09 -9.32
C LYS A 263 -2.04 30.84 -9.24
N GLU A 264 -1.24 30.58 -8.21
CA GLU A 264 0.09 31.14 -8.05
C GLU A 264 1.06 30.58 -9.11
N TRP A 265 1.02 29.27 -9.33
CA TRP A 265 1.85 28.57 -10.32
C TRP A 265 1.55 28.98 -11.78
N ASP A 266 0.30 29.30 -12.10
CA ASP A 266 -0.12 29.89 -13.37
C ASP A 266 0.45 31.30 -13.57
N ARG A 267 0.40 32.14 -12.54
CA ARG A 267 0.90 33.52 -12.61
C ARG A 267 2.40 33.57 -12.85
N GLU A 268 3.17 32.77 -12.11
CA GLU A 268 4.63 32.70 -12.26
C GLU A 268 5.05 32.29 -13.68
N ALA A 269 4.26 31.42 -14.32
CA ALA A 269 4.50 31.04 -15.71
C ALA A 269 4.30 32.23 -16.67
N VAL A 270 3.24 33.02 -16.48
CA VAL A 270 2.98 34.24 -17.29
C VAL A 270 4.08 35.27 -17.10
N ASP A 271 4.44 35.58 -15.86
CA ASP A 271 5.46 36.59 -15.56
C ASP A 271 6.83 36.20 -16.17
N SER A 272 7.20 34.92 -16.13
CA SER A 272 8.45 34.43 -16.72
C SER A 272 8.54 34.59 -18.25
N VAL A 273 7.41 34.64 -18.94
CA VAL A 273 7.33 34.89 -20.38
C VAL A 273 7.47 36.39 -20.67
N CYS A 274 6.86 37.25 -19.85
CA CYS A 274 6.90 38.70 -20.03
C CYS A 274 8.27 39.34 -19.74
N TYR A 275 9.11 38.74 -18.89
CA TYR A 275 10.46 39.25 -18.59
C TYR A 275 11.55 38.80 -19.59
N ASN A 276 11.22 37.88 -20.52
CA ASN A 276 12.15 37.36 -21.54
C ASN A 276 11.88 37.92 -22.95
N THR A 277 11.03 38.94 -23.07
CA THR A 277 10.77 39.73 -24.30
C THR A 277 11.29 41.16 -24.14
#